data_AF-A0AAW9JBF1-F1
#
_entry.id   AF-A0AAW9JBF1-F1
#
_cell.length_a   1.000
_cell.length_b   1.000
_cell.length_c   1.000
_cell.angle_alpha   90.00
_cell.angle_beta   90.00
_cell.angle_gamma   90.00
#
_symmetry.space_group_name_H-M   'P 1'
#
loop_
_entity.id
_entity.type
_entity.pdbx_description
1 polymer ?
#
loop_
_entity_poly.entity_id
_entity_poly.type
_entity_poly.pdbx_seq_one_letter_code
_entity_poly.pdbx_strand_id
1 'polypeptide(L)'
;TITESGFVKSRFIDDKGSVAALMGLLEIFNRENIIPNYTTKIFISTYEEVGHGASYIPKDITEMIAVDMGCIGDDLSCTEYDVSICAKDSGGPYDYNMVTKLIDLAKNNDIKYAVDIYPMYGSDVGAALRGGNDIRG
;
A
#
# COMPACT_ATOMS: atom_id res chain seq x y z
N THR A 1 -15.33 -8.64 14.40
CA THR A 1 -16.01 -9.95 14.43
C THR A 1 -15.83 -10.63 13.10
N ILE A 2 -15.66 -11.96 13.10
CA ILE A 2 -15.68 -12.75 11.87
C ILE A 2 -17.13 -13.12 11.56
N THR A 3 -17.59 -12.85 10.34
CA THR A 3 -18.95 -13.20 9.89
C THR A 3 -19.03 -14.69 9.53
N GLU A 4 -20.24 -15.24 9.43
CA GLU A 4 -20.46 -16.61 8.97
C GLU A 4 -19.92 -16.86 7.56
N SER A 5 -19.91 -15.81 6.72
CA SER A 5 -19.32 -15.81 5.39
C SER A 5 -17.80 -15.70 5.36
N GLY A 6 -17.12 -15.64 6.52
CA GLY A 6 -15.66 -15.60 6.62
C GLY A 6 -15.03 -14.21 6.54
N PHE A 7 -15.83 -13.14 6.49
CA PHE A 7 -15.33 -11.76 6.40
C PHE A 7 -15.09 -11.13 7.76
N VAL A 8 -14.14 -10.19 7.80
CA VAL A 8 -13.88 -9.37 8.98
C VAL A 8 -14.81 -8.16 8.98
N LYS A 9 -15.69 -8.07 9.97
CA LYS A 9 -16.47 -6.87 10.27
C LYS A 9 -15.88 -6.16 11.47
N SER A 10 -15.31 -4.97 11.26
CA SER A 10 -14.72 -4.15 12.32
C SER A 10 -14.86 -2.66 12.00
N ARG A 11 -14.50 -1.81 12.97
CA ARG A 11 -14.32 -0.37 12.78
C ARG A 11 -12.83 -0.07 12.58
N PHE A 12 -12.52 1.02 11.89
CA PHE A 12 -11.15 1.51 11.70
C PHE A 12 -10.25 0.48 11.01
N ILE A 13 -10.81 -0.26 10.03
CA ILE A 13 -10.02 -1.18 9.20
C ILE A 13 -9.08 -0.37 8.30
N ASP A 14 -9.57 0.76 7.81
CA ASP A 14 -8.77 1.83 7.25
C ASP A 14 -8.00 2.57 8.38
N ASP A 15 -6.66 2.56 8.44
CA ASP A 15 -5.73 1.66 7.74
C ASP A 15 -5.08 0.61 8.67
N LYS A 16 -5.76 0.26 9.76
CA LYS A 16 -5.26 -0.78 10.69
C LYS A 16 -5.16 -2.17 10.06
N GLY A 17 -5.88 -2.42 8.97
CA GLY A 17 -5.78 -3.64 8.18
C GLY A 17 -4.39 -3.80 7.57
N SER A 18 -3.88 -2.76 6.90
CA SER A 18 -2.52 -2.77 6.34
C SER A 18 -1.46 -2.78 7.43
N VAL A 19 -1.67 -2.05 8.54
CA VAL A 19 -0.78 -2.14 9.71
C VAL A 19 -0.69 -3.59 10.23
N ALA A 20 -1.82 -4.31 10.30
CA ALA A 20 -1.81 -5.72 10.69
C ALA A 20 -1.06 -6.60 9.69
N ALA A 21 -1.19 -6.34 8.39
CA ALA A 21 -0.43 -7.04 7.35
C ALA A 21 1.09 -6.78 7.47
N LEU A 22 1.49 -5.53 7.72
CA LEU A 22 2.89 -5.14 7.95
C LEU A 22 3.47 -5.78 9.23
N MET A 23 2.67 -5.88 10.29
CA MET A 23 3.07 -6.61 11.50
C MET A 23 3.26 -8.11 11.22
N GLY A 24 2.39 -8.70 10.39
CA GLY A 24 2.58 -10.08 9.91
C GLY A 24 3.86 -10.26 9.10
N LEU A 25 4.18 -9.31 8.22
CA LEU A 25 5.44 -9.32 7.46
C LEU A 25 6.66 -9.26 8.39
N LEU A 26 6.66 -8.36 9.38
CA LEU A 26 7.72 -8.23 10.37
C LEU A 26 7.88 -9.49 11.24
N GLU A 27 6.76 -10.11 11.62
CA GLU A 27 6.75 -11.38 12.34
C GLU A 27 7.44 -12.46 11.51
N ILE A 28 7.06 -12.60 10.23
CA ILE A 28 7.64 -13.59 9.32
C ILE A 28 9.14 -13.34 9.14
N PHE A 29 9.55 -12.08 8.97
CA PHE A 29 10.97 -11.73 8.87
C PHE A 29 11.76 -12.18 10.08
N ASN A 30 11.22 -11.95 11.28
CA ASN A 30 11.87 -12.35 12.52
C ASN A 30 11.88 -13.88 12.69
N ARG A 31 10.74 -14.55 12.47
CA ARG A 31 10.59 -15.99 12.69
C ARG A 31 11.45 -16.81 11.73
N GLU A 32 11.54 -16.39 10.47
CA GLU A 32 12.30 -17.07 9.42
C GLU A 32 13.73 -16.51 9.25
N ASN A 33 14.13 -15.52 10.07
CA ASN A 33 15.42 -14.81 9.95
C ASN A 33 15.67 -14.25 8.53
N ILE A 34 14.63 -13.71 7.89
CA ILE A 34 14.74 -13.12 6.56
C ILE A 34 15.38 -11.74 6.69
N ILE A 35 16.46 -11.54 5.93
CA ILE A 35 17.13 -10.25 5.81
C ILE A 35 16.77 -9.67 4.43
N PRO A 36 16.12 -8.49 4.37
CA PRO A 36 15.83 -7.84 3.10
C PRO A 36 17.11 -7.56 2.30
N ASN A 37 17.05 -7.70 0.97
CA ASN A 37 18.17 -7.43 0.07
C ASN A 37 18.60 -5.95 0.04
N TYR A 38 17.71 -5.06 0.47
CA TYR A 38 17.93 -3.61 0.52
C TYR A 38 17.64 -3.10 1.92
N THR A 39 18.16 -1.92 2.26
CA THR A 39 17.76 -1.24 3.50
C THR A 39 16.27 -0.93 3.45
N THR A 40 15.47 -1.67 4.23
CA THR A 40 14.02 -1.51 4.29
C THR A 40 13.63 -0.79 5.57
N LYS A 41 12.87 0.30 5.44
CA LYS A 41 12.26 1.01 6.57
C LYS A 41 10.76 0.84 6.49
N ILE A 42 10.16 0.35 7.56
CA ILE A 42 8.70 0.25 7.72
C ILE A 42 8.33 1.25 8.82
N PHE A 43 7.40 2.15 8.50
CA PHE A 43 6.87 3.12 9.46
C PHE A 43 5.36 3.21 9.29
N ILE A 44 4.69 3.65 10.35
CA ILE A 44 3.26 3.90 10.37
C ILE A 44 3.11 5.42 10.42
N SER A 45 2.55 6.00 9.37
CA SER A 45 2.18 7.42 9.36
C SER A 45 0.94 7.63 10.22
N THR A 46 0.89 8.74 10.96
CA THR A 46 -0.23 9.02 11.89
C THR A 46 -1.14 10.15 11.41
N TYR A 47 -0.80 10.78 10.28
CA TYR A 47 -1.47 11.98 9.75
C TYR A 47 -1.89 11.82 8.29
N GLU A 48 -1.99 10.58 7.78
CA GLU A 48 -2.46 10.25 6.43
C GLU A 48 -3.86 10.86 6.22
N GLU A 49 -4.79 10.59 7.15
CA GLU A 49 -6.20 11.04 7.15
C GLU A 49 -6.40 12.57 7.18
N VAL A 50 -5.33 13.32 7.39
CA VAL A 50 -5.31 14.80 7.33
C VAL A 50 -4.30 15.33 6.31
N GLY A 51 -3.89 14.48 5.38
CA GLY A 51 -3.20 14.80 4.12
C GLY A 51 -1.68 14.95 4.20
N HIS A 52 -1.04 14.63 5.32
CA HIS A 52 0.40 14.88 5.49
C HIS A 52 1.17 13.76 6.22
N GLY A 53 0.63 12.54 6.22
CA GLY A 53 1.18 11.37 6.91
C GLY A 53 2.66 11.12 6.63
N ALA A 54 3.03 11.13 5.34
CA ALA A 54 4.41 10.95 4.89
C ALA A 54 5.03 12.20 4.24
N SER A 55 4.54 13.40 4.59
CA SER A 55 5.07 14.68 4.07
C SER A 55 6.59 14.87 4.30
N TYR A 56 7.12 14.21 5.33
CA TYR A 56 8.55 14.08 5.58
C TYR A 56 8.94 12.60 5.70
N ILE A 57 9.98 12.20 5.00
CA ILE A 57 10.61 10.88 5.11
C ILE A 57 12.14 11.03 5.23
N PRO A 58 12.86 10.01 5.74
CA PRO A 58 14.31 10.03 5.77
C PRO A 58 14.93 10.23 4.38
N LYS A 59 16.00 11.04 4.29
CA LYS A 59 16.64 11.45 3.02
C LYS A 59 17.28 10.32 2.21
N ASP A 60 17.51 9.18 2.84
CA ASP A 60 18.11 7.99 2.22
C ASP A 60 17.08 7.05 1.57
N ILE A 61 15.79 7.41 1.59
CA ILE A 61 14.75 6.69 0.85
C ILE A 61 14.84 7.04 -0.65
N THR A 62 14.78 6.02 -1.50
CA THR A 62 14.76 6.16 -2.97
C THR A 62 13.50 5.57 -3.60
N GLU A 63 12.81 4.67 -2.90
CA GLU A 63 11.55 4.04 -3.30
C GLU A 63 10.62 3.99 -2.08
N MET A 64 9.36 4.34 -2.25
CA MET A 64 8.33 4.26 -1.21
C MET A 64 7.13 3.50 -1.73
N ILE A 65 6.61 2.57 -0.93
CA ILE A 65 5.34 1.89 -1.17
C ILE A 65 4.42 2.30 -0.02
N ALA A 66 3.31 2.96 -0.35
CA ALA A 66 2.20 3.07 0.59
C ALA A 66 1.38 1.78 0.54
N VAL A 67 1.12 1.20 1.71
CA VAL A 67 0.19 0.09 1.86
C VAL A 67 -1.02 0.67 2.53
N ASP A 68 -2.15 0.63 1.83
CA ASP A 68 -3.41 1.24 2.25
C ASP A 68 -4.56 0.36 1.73
N MET A 69 -5.76 0.62 2.22
CA MET A 69 -6.96 -0.08 1.78
C MET A 69 -7.28 0.23 0.31
N GLY A 70 -7.60 -0.80 -0.47
CA GLY A 70 -8.21 -0.64 -1.79
C GLY A 70 -9.72 -0.44 -1.65
N CYS A 71 -10.27 0.62 -2.25
CA CYS A 71 -11.73 0.74 -2.35
C CYS A 71 -12.29 -0.31 -3.32
N ILE A 72 -13.50 -0.79 -3.04
CA ILE A 72 -14.29 -1.69 -3.88
C ILE A 72 -15.55 -0.94 -4.28
N GLY A 73 -15.89 -0.97 -5.57
CA GLY A 73 -17.04 -0.25 -6.12
C GLY A 73 -17.38 -0.71 -7.53
N ASP A 74 -18.56 -0.34 -8.01
CA ASP A 74 -19.07 -0.75 -9.33
C ASP A 74 -18.20 -0.26 -10.50
N ASP A 75 -17.40 0.78 -10.28
CA ASP A 75 -16.47 1.39 -11.23
C ASP A 75 -15.03 0.89 -11.08
N LEU A 76 -14.78 -0.07 -10.19
CA LEU A 76 -13.46 -0.64 -9.89
C LEU A 76 -13.42 -2.13 -10.22
N SER A 77 -12.24 -2.62 -10.59
CA SER A 77 -12.04 -4.04 -10.92
C SER A 77 -11.75 -4.88 -9.67
N CYS A 78 -11.19 -4.27 -8.63
CA CYS A 78 -10.81 -4.95 -7.40
C CYS A 78 -12.03 -5.51 -6.64
N THR A 79 -11.91 -6.76 -6.19
CA THR A 79 -12.83 -7.39 -5.24
C THR A 79 -12.19 -7.58 -3.87
N GLU A 80 -12.96 -8.03 -2.90
CA GLU A 80 -12.49 -8.37 -1.56
C GLU A 80 -11.54 -9.59 -1.49
N TYR A 81 -11.28 -10.24 -2.64
CA TYR A 81 -10.36 -11.37 -2.77
C TYR A 81 -9.07 -11.02 -3.52
N ASP A 82 -8.92 -9.78 -3.98
CA ASP A 82 -7.78 -9.34 -4.78
C ASP A 82 -6.83 -8.46 -3.99
N VAL A 83 -5.56 -8.47 -4.35
CA VAL A 83 -4.63 -7.39 -4.00
C VAL A 83 -4.93 -6.19 -4.89
N SER A 84 -5.29 -5.06 -4.30
CA SER A 84 -5.43 -3.80 -5.05
C SER A 84 -4.06 -3.20 -5.35
N ILE A 85 -3.82 -2.88 -6.61
CA ILE A 85 -2.66 -2.13 -7.09
C ILE A 85 -3.18 -0.81 -7.65
N CYS A 86 -2.96 0.28 -6.93
CA CYS A 86 -3.28 1.62 -7.41
C CYS A 86 -2.25 2.03 -8.47
N ALA A 87 -2.68 2.24 -9.72
CA ALA A 87 -1.79 2.74 -10.78
C ALA A 87 -1.71 4.27 -10.81
N LYS A 88 -2.75 4.93 -10.30
CA LYS A 88 -2.91 6.39 -10.32
C LYS A 88 -3.95 6.82 -9.31
N ASP A 89 -3.67 7.92 -8.60
CA ASP A 89 -4.63 8.59 -7.72
C ASP A 89 -4.98 10.00 -8.25
N SER A 90 -5.62 10.84 -7.41
CA SER A 90 -5.94 12.24 -7.73
C SER A 90 -4.70 13.13 -7.98
N GLY A 91 -3.53 12.74 -7.45
CA GLY A 91 -2.26 13.43 -7.61
C GLY A 91 -1.55 13.10 -8.92
N GLY A 92 -1.82 11.95 -9.52
CA GLY A 92 -1.21 11.54 -10.78
C GLY A 92 -0.85 10.04 -10.82
N PRO A 93 -0.27 9.57 -11.93
CA PRO A 93 0.21 8.20 -12.04
C PRO A 93 1.43 7.98 -11.14
N TYR A 94 1.54 6.79 -10.56
CA TYR A 94 2.74 6.33 -9.86
C TYR A 94 3.83 5.85 -10.83
N ASP A 95 5.01 5.58 -10.29
CA ASP A 95 6.15 5.09 -11.08
C ASP A 95 5.76 3.81 -11.84
N TYR A 96 5.84 3.90 -13.18
CA TYR A 96 5.42 2.84 -14.08
C TYR A 96 6.17 1.52 -13.83
N ASN A 97 7.46 1.59 -13.50
CA ASN A 97 8.27 0.39 -13.28
C ASN A 97 7.94 -0.27 -11.93
N MET A 98 7.65 0.53 -10.90
CA MET A 98 7.19 0.01 -9.61
C MET A 98 5.84 -0.68 -9.74
N VAL A 99 4.85 -0.04 -10.37
CA VAL A 99 3.53 -0.65 -10.61
C VAL A 99 3.66 -1.94 -11.42
N THR A 100 4.45 -1.92 -12.51
CA THR A 100 4.71 -3.11 -13.34
C THR A 100 5.35 -4.24 -12.53
N LYS A 101 6.31 -3.92 -11.66
CA LYS A 101 6.97 -4.91 -10.79
C LYS A 101 5.99 -5.55 -9.81
N LEU A 102 5.06 -4.78 -9.23
CA LEU A 102 4.01 -5.32 -8.35
C LEU A 102 3.06 -6.25 -9.10
N ILE A 103 2.64 -5.86 -10.31
CA ILE A 103 1.83 -6.68 -11.20
C ILE A 103 2.54 -8.00 -11.52
N ASP A 104 3.81 -7.95 -11.89
CA ASP A 104 4.57 -9.14 -12.25
C ASP A 104 4.84 -10.04 -11.03
N LEU A 105 5.04 -9.47 -9.84
CA LEU A 105 5.13 -10.24 -8.59
C LEU A 105 3.82 -10.97 -8.31
N ALA A 106 2.67 -10.31 -8.49
CA ALA A 106 1.39 -10.95 -8.29
C ALA A 106 1.17 -12.11 -9.27
N LYS A 107 1.41 -11.89 -10.57
CA LYS A 107 1.34 -12.95 -11.60
C LYS A 107 2.26 -14.13 -11.31
N ASN A 108 3.52 -13.86 -10.99
CA ASN A 108 4.53 -14.92 -10.81
C ASN A 108 4.28 -15.77 -9.56
N ASN A 109 3.52 -15.25 -8.59
CA ASN A 109 3.17 -15.96 -7.36
C ASN A 109 1.71 -16.44 -7.32
N ASP A 110 0.99 -16.37 -8.45
CA ASP A 110 -0.44 -16.74 -8.56
C ASP A 110 -1.32 -16.01 -7.52
N ILE A 111 -0.98 -14.75 -7.24
CA ILE A 111 -1.75 -13.87 -6.36
C ILE A 111 -2.76 -13.14 -7.24
N LYS A 112 -4.04 -13.24 -6.88
CA LYS A 112 -5.08 -12.44 -7.55
C LYS A 112 -4.88 -10.96 -7.24
N TYR A 113 -4.99 -10.14 -8.27
CA TYR A 113 -4.79 -8.70 -8.16
C TYR A 113 -5.66 -7.95 -9.15
N ALA A 114 -5.94 -6.70 -8.83
CA ALA A 114 -6.58 -5.73 -9.71
C ALA A 114 -5.72 -4.48 -9.81
N VAL A 115 -5.75 -3.83 -10.98
CA VAL A 115 -5.03 -2.58 -11.21
C VAL A 115 -6.07 -1.51 -11.49
N ASP A 116 -6.23 -0.57 -10.56
CA ASP A 116 -7.29 0.43 -10.60
C ASP A 116 -6.74 1.85 -10.51
N ILE A 117 -7.60 2.82 -10.85
CA ILE A 117 -7.34 4.25 -10.80
C ILE A 117 -8.32 4.89 -9.82
N TYR A 118 -7.82 5.70 -8.88
CA TYR A 118 -8.60 6.29 -7.81
C TYR A 118 -8.63 7.82 -7.92
N PRO A 119 -9.48 8.40 -8.80
CA PRO A 119 -9.41 9.82 -9.16
C PRO A 119 -9.78 10.78 -8.03
N MET A 120 -10.45 10.30 -6.98
CA MET A 120 -10.95 11.11 -5.86
C MET A 120 -10.17 10.88 -4.55
N TYR A 121 -9.14 10.03 -4.58
CA TYR A 121 -8.36 9.64 -3.41
C TYR A 121 -6.94 10.18 -3.52
N GLY A 122 -6.29 10.36 -2.38
CA GLY A 122 -4.87 10.65 -2.28
C GLY A 122 -4.14 9.50 -1.61
N SER A 123 -2.83 9.63 -1.53
CA SER A 123 -1.96 8.64 -0.89
C SER A 123 -0.84 9.31 -0.13
N ASP A 124 -0.24 8.58 0.79
CA ASP A 124 0.96 9.04 1.49
C ASP A 124 2.19 9.13 0.58
N VAL A 125 2.26 8.33 -0.50
CA VAL A 125 3.26 8.57 -1.56
C VAL A 125 3.06 9.96 -2.17
N GLY A 126 1.82 10.33 -2.50
CA GLY A 126 1.49 11.66 -2.97
C GLY A 126 1.83 12.77 -1.95
N ALA A 127 1.64 12.52 -0.66
CA ALA A 127 2.07 13.44 0.40
C ALA A 127 3.60 13.61 0.44
N ALA A 128 4.36 12.51 0.32
CA ALA A 128 5.82 12.54 0.28
C ALA A 128 6.35 13.31 -0.93
N LEU A 129 5.80 13.06 -2.12
CA LEU A 129 6.19 13.77 -3.35
C LEU A 129 5.88 15.28 -3.26
N ARG A 130 4.68 15.65 -2.75
CA ARG A 130 4.32 17.06 -2.52
C ARG A 130 5.19 17.72 -1.44
N GLY A 131 5.72 16.95 -0.50
CA GLY A 131 6.70 17.41 0.50
C GLY A 131 8.08 17.74 -0.09
N GLY A 132 8.32 17.44 -1.38
CA GLY A 132 9.58 17.73 -2.08
C GLY A 132 10.61 16.61 -2.00
N ASN A 133 10.18 15.38 -1.70
CA ASN A 133 11.06 14.21 -1.70
C ASN A 133 11.23 13.69 -3.13
N ASP A 134 12.49 13.48 -3.55
CA ASP A 134 12.85 12.94 -4.87
C ASP A 134 12.96 11.42 -4.79
N ILE A 135 11.82 10.75 -4.91
CA ILE A 135 11.68 9.29 -4.76
C ILE A 135 10.81 8.73 -5.86
N ARG A 136 10.94 7.43 -6.11
CA ARG A 136 9.93 6.66 -6.84
C ARG A 136 8.85 6.18 -5.87
N GLY A 137 7.61 6.25 -6.28
CA GLY A 137 6.46 5.73 -5.54
C GLY A 137 5.25 5.58 -6.43
#